data_AF-A0A958U4R4-F1
#
_entry.id   AF-A0A958U4R4-F1
#
_cell.length_a   1.000
_cell.length_b   1.000
_cell.length_c   1.000
_cell.angle_alpha   90.00
_cell.angle_beta   90.00
_cell.angle_gamma   90.00
#
_symmetry.space_group_name_H-M   'P 1'
#
loop_
_entity.id
_entity.type
_entity.pdbx_description
1 polymer ?
#
loop_
_entity_poly.entity_id
_entity_poly.type
_entity_poly.pdbx_seq_one_letter_code
_entity_poly.pdbx_strand_id
1 'polypeptide(L)'
;MISVSNIIIMLLSIFSIALLSLTLFLPESSELYKLLTYFDFILCLIFLYDFLHQLLSVKEKWKYMHTIGWLDLLSSIPVVSELRYIRVFRIFRIFRIIKSIRLLIEFIKENKANSLYGFVVFSAFTTLVICTTAILYVEQEVGNIKTAEDALWWSFITITTVGYGDFYPVTNVGRLITVVLIIAGVATFGAAISYIGDKTQALKK
;
A
#
# COMPACT_ATOMS: atom_id res chain seq x y z
N MET A 1 12.56 10.78 -17.54
CA MET A 1 11.10 10.63 -17.64
C MET A 1 10.68 9.75 -16.49
N ILE A 2 10.47 10.37 -15.34
CA ILE A 2 9.80 9.77 -14.20
C ILE A 2 8.40 9.43 -14.69
N SER A 3 8.16 8.13 -14.84
CA SER A 3 6.85 7.60 -15.17
C SER A 3 5.94 7.83 -13.97
N VAL A 4 4.63 7.96 -14.21
CA VAL A 4 3.56 8.00 -13.18
C VAL A 4 3.77 6.92 -12.11
N SER A 5 4.30 5.76 -12.52
CA SER A 5 4.68 4.65 -11.64
C SER A 5 5.60 5.09 -10.48
N ASN A 6 6.63 5.89 -10.74
CA ASN A 6 7.63 6.27 -9.75
C ASN A 6 7.05 7.16 -8.64
N ILE A 7 6.08 8.02 -8.99
CA ILE A 7 5.38 8.88 -8.02
C ILE A 7 4.51 8.02 -7.10
N ILE A 8 3.79 7.05 -7.66
CA ILE A 8 2.98 6.12 -6.87
C ILE A 8 3.89 5.33 -5.92
N ILE A 9 5.00 4.79 -6.41
CA ILE A 9 5.96 4.03 -5.60
C ILE A 9 6.55 4.91 -4.49
N MET A 10 6.85 6.17 -4.78
CA MET A 10 7.29 7.14 -3.77
C MET A 10 6.26 7.31 -2.66
N LEU A 11 5.02 7.65 -3.04
CA LEU A 11 3.93 7.88 -2.08
C LEU A 11 3.65 6.62 -1.25
N LEU A 12 3.63 5.44 -1.88
CA LEU A 12 3.50 4.15 -1.21
C LEU A 12 4.68 3.87 -0.26
N SER A 13 5.90 4.25 -0.64
CA SER A 13 7.09 4.07 0.22
C SER A 13 7.01 4.93 1.49
N ILE A 14 6.61 6.20 1.35
CA ILE A 14 6.39 7.12 2.47
C ILE A 14 5.28 6.57 3.37
N PHE A 15 4.19 6.11 2.76
CA PHE A 15 3.09 5.49 3.51
C PHE A 15 3.53 4.22 4.23
N SER A 16 4.36 3.37 3.62
CA SER A 16 4.91 2.17 4.28
C SER A 16 5.75 2.54 5.51
N ILE A 17 6.52 3.64 5.44
CA ILE A 17 7.31 4.13 6.57
C ILE A 17 6.39 4.60 7.69
N ALA A 18 5.28 5.27 7.35
CA ALA A 18 4.28 5.68 8.33
C ALA A 18 3.62 4.48 9.02
N LEU A 19 3.18 3.46 8.27
CA LEU A 19 2.63 2.22 8.84
C LEU A 19 3.65 1.54 9.76
N LEU A 20 4.90 1.45 9.31
CA LEU A 20 5.97 0.85 10.07
C LEU A 20 6.26 1.62 11.37
N SER A 21 6.21 2.95 11.33
CA SER A 21 6.36 3.77 12.54
C SER A 21 5.26 3.47 13.56
N LEU A 22 4.03 3.23 13.11
CA LEU A 22 2.91 2.86 13.97
C LEU A 22 3.13 1.49 14.64
N THR A 23 3.72 0.52 13.92
CA THR A 23 4.04 -0.81 14.50
C THR A 23 5.05 -0.76 15.64
N LEU A 24 5.84 0.32 15.79
CA LEU A 24 6.80 0.46 16.90
C LEU A 24 6.11 0.73 18.24
N PHE A 25 4.90 1.29 18.22
CA PHE A 25 4.14 1.62 19.42
C PHE A 25 3.16 0.51 19.83
N LEU A 26 2.98 -0.51 18.99
CA LEU A 26 2.01 -1.57 19.20
C LEU A 26 2.67 -2.85 19.73
N PRO A 27 2.03 -3.59 20.66
CA PRO A 27 2.50 -4.89 21.08
C PRO A 27 2.53 -5.88 19.91
N GLU A 28 3.61 -6.67 19.78
CA GLU A 28 3.74 -7.69 18.71
C GLU A 28 2.63 -8.77 18.79
N SER A 29 1.97 -8.93 19.94
CA SER A 29 0.84 -9.85 20.14
C SER A 29 -0.52 -9.29 19.71
N SER A 30 -0.61 -8.00 19.36
CA SER A 30 -1.89 -7.37 19.02
C SER A 30 -2.36 -7.68 17.60
N GLU A 31 -3.68 -7.77 17.40
CA GLU A 31 -4.28 -7.95 16.07
C GLU A 31 -3.98 -6.76 15.15
N LEU A 32 -3.87 -5.54 15.69
CA LEU A 32 -3.43 -4.37 14.94
C LEU A 32 -2.00 -4.50 14.40
N TYR A 33 -1.08 -5.04 15.21
CA TYR A 33 0.28 -5.31 14.74
C TYR A 33 0.30 -6.31 13.58
N LYS A 34 -0.49 -7.40 13.69
CA LYS A 34 -0.63 -8.38 12.61
C LYS A 34 -1.19 -7.75 11.33
N LEU A 35 -2.27 -6.98 11.45
CA LEU A 35 -2.91 -6.30 10.32
C LEU A 35 -1.93 -5.35 9.59
N LEU A 36 -1.22 -4.51 10.34
CA LEU A 36 -0.23 -3.60 9.75
C LEU A 36 0.93 -4.35 9.10
N THR A 37 1.32 -5.49 9.66
CA THR A 37 2.35 -6.37 9.07
C THR A 37 1.87 -6.99 7.75
N TYR A 38 0.59 -7.37 7.64
CA TYR A 38 0.02 -7.82 6.36
C TYR A 38 0.03 -6.72 5.30
N PHE A 39 -0.33 -5.48 5.66
CA PHE A 39 -0.22 -4.36 4.73
C PHE A 39 1.23 -4.05 4.33
N ASP A 40 2.18 -4.11 5.27
CA ASP A 40 3.60 -3.97 4.96
C ASP A 40 4.08 -5.04 3.99
N PHE A 41 3.66 -6.29 4.18
CA PHE A 41 3.98 -7.40 3.30
C PHE A 41 3.46 -7.17 1.88
N ILE A 42 2.20 -6.74 1.73
CA ILE A 42 1.61 -6.40 0.42
C ILE A 42 2.41 -5.27 -0.26
N LEU A 43 2.76 -4.22 0.49
CA LEU A 43 3.59 -3.12 -0.03
C LEU A 43 4.98 -3.59 -0.47
N CYS A 44 5.60 -4.51 0.28
CA CYS A 44 6.87 -5.12 -0.11
C CYS A 44 6.76 -5.87 -1.43
N LEU A 45 5.70 -6.66 -1.62
CA LEU A 45 5.48 -7.36 -2.88
C LEU A 45 5.33 -6.40 -4.06
N ILE A 46 4.65 -5.27 -3.85
CA ILE A 46 4.54 -4.21 -4.87
C ILE A 46 5.92 -3.61 -5.20
N PHE A 47 6.75 -3.31 -4.19
CA PHE A 47 8.11 -2.80 -4.42
C PHE A 47 9.02 -3.84 -5.07
N LEU A 48 8.88 -5.11 -4.71
CA LEU A 48 9.62 -6.21 -5.30
C LEU A 48 9.25 -6.36 -6.78
N TYR A 49 7.96 -6.28 -7.11
CA TYR A 49 7.50 -6.30 -8.49
C TYR A 49 8.08 -5.13 -9.30
N ASP A 50 8.06 -3.91 -8.75
CA ASP A 50 8.67 -2.73 -9.38
C ASP A 50 10.18 -2.93 -9.62
N PHE A 51 10.90 -3.41 -8.62
CA PHE A 51 12.33 -3.72 -8.73
C PHE A 51 12.60 -4.75 -9.84
N LEU A 52 11.84 -5.85 -9.87
CA LEU A 52 11.98 -6.88 -10.90
C LEU A 52 11.69 -6.32 -12.30
N HIS A 53 10.64 -5.51 -12.44
CA HIS A 53 10.29 -4.87 -13.70
C HIS A 53 11.42 -3.95 -14.20
N GLN A 54 12.01 -3.13 -13.32
CA GLN A 54 13.15 -2.29 -13.66
C GLN A 54 14.39 -3.11 -14.03
N LEU A 55 14.72 -4.14 -13.25
CA LEU A 55 15.86 -5.02 -13.49
C LEU A 55 15.76 -5.74 -14.85
N LEU A 56 14.55 -6.14 -15.25
CA LEU A 56 14.32 -6.81 -16.52
C LEU A 56 14.30 -5.85 -17.71
N SER A 57 13.89 -4.59 -17.50
CA SER A 57 13.76 -3.59 -18.56
C SER A 57 15.09 -2.93 -18.97
N VAL A 58 16.10 -2.94 -18.10
CA VAL A 58 17.40 -2.30 -18.37
C VAL A 58 18.33 -3.25 -19.15
N LYS A 59 18.94 -2.75 -20.24
CA LYS A 59 19.87 -3.52 -21.08
C LYS A 59 21.13 -3.97 -20.33
N GLU A 60 21.71 -3.11 -19.50
CA GLU A 60 22.90 -3.40 -18.69
C GLU A 60 22.54 -3.69 -17.22
N LYS A 61 22.03 -4.90 -16.96
CA LYS A 61 21.54 -5.33 -15.63
C LYS A 61 22.59 -5.20 -14.52
N TRP A 62 23.85 -5.53 -14.83
CA TRP A 62 24.96 -5.47 -13.87
C TRP A 62 25.26 -4.05 -13.40
N LYS A 63 25.26 -3.08 -14.32
CA LYS A 63 25.46 -1.68 -14.00
C LYS A 63 24.30 -1.16 -13.14
N TYR A 64 23.06 -1.50 -13.48
CA TYR A 64 21.90 -1.15 -12.66
C TYR A 64 22.00 -1.72 -11.24
N MET A 65 22.33 -3.01 -11.08
CA MET A 65 22.45 -3.68 -9.78
C MET A 65 23.48 -3.01 -8.87
N HIS A 66 24.69 -2.72 -9.39
CA HIS A 66 25.77 -2.12 -8.60
C HIS A 66 25.54 -0.65 -8.26
N THR A 67 24.81 0.08 -9.10
CA THR A 67 24.58 1.51 -8.86
C THR A 67 23.40 1.73 -7.92
N ILE A 68 22.26 1.08 -8.20
CA ILE A 68 20.95 1.43 -7.64
C ILE A 68 20.15 0.19 -7.21
N GLY A 69 20.19 -0.88 -8.00
CA GLY A 69 19.31 -2.04 -7.83
C GLY A 69 19.48 -2.75 -6.49
N TRP A 70 20.65 -2.66 -5.86
CA TRP A 70 20.86 -3.22 -4.51
C TRP A 70 20.01 -2.51 -3.44
N LEU A 71 19.80 -1.19 -3.54
CA LEU A 71 18.92 -0.45 -2.62
C LEU A 71 17.45 -0.82 -2.83
N ASP A 72 17.03 -0.91 -4.10
CA ASP A 72 15.65 -1.27 -4.45
C ASP A 72 15.33 -2.70 -4.01
N LEU A 73 16.26 -3.64 -4.20
CA LEU A 73 16.13 -5.00 -3.71
C LEU A 73 15.99 -5.03 -2.18
N LEU A 74 16.91 -4.39 -1.45
CA LEU A 74 16.89 -4.38 0.02
C LEU A 74 15.63 -3.69 0.58
N SER A 75 15.11 -2.67 -0.09
CA SER A 75 13.88 -1.98 0.31
C SER A 75 12.63 -2.86 0.16
N SER A 76 12.68 -3.85 -0.71
CA SER A 76 11.56 -4.72 -1.11
C SER A 76 11.47 -6.01 -0.30
N ILE A 77 12.44 -6.29 0.57
CA ILE A 77 12.43 -7.51 1.39
C ILE A 77 11.42 -7.36 2.53
N PRO A 78 10.38 -8.22 2.61
CA PRO A 78 9.46 -8.21 3.74
C PRO A 78 10.12 -8.78 4.99
N VAL A 79 9.77 -8.22 6.15
CA VAL A 79 10.15 -8.78 7.46
C VAL A 79 9.09 -9.79 7.86
N VAL A 80 9.30 -11.06 7.53
CA VAL A 80 8.42 -12.15 7.98
C VAL A 80 8.72 -12.45 9.44
N SER A 81 7.74 -12.22 10.32
CA SER A 81 7.86 -12.32 11.79
C SER A 81 8.10 -13.75 12.31
N GLU A 82 7.70 -14.77 11.54
CA GLU A 82 7.79 -16.19 11.91
C GLU A 82 9.23 -16.70 12.03
N LEU A 83 10.20 -16.04 11.40
CA LEU A 83 11.59 -16.47 11.41
C LEU A 83 12.38 -15.66 12.44
N ARG A 84 12.66 -16.27 13.60
CA ARG A 84 13.40 -15.68 14.74
C ARG A 84 14.73 -15.01 14.36
N TYR A 85 15.37 -15.48 13.28
CA TYR A 85 16.63 -14.96 12.73
C TYR A 85 16.47 -13.67 11.91
N ILE A 86 15.25 -13.27 11.54
CA ILE A 86 14.98 -12.09 10.69
C ILE A 86 14.97 -10.77 11.49
N ARG A 87 15.16 -10.80 12.82
CA ARG A 87 15.29 -9.56 13.63
C ARG A 87 16.37 -8.61 13.12
N VAL A 88 17.46 -9.13 12.56
CA VAL A 88 18.54 -8.33 11.96
C VAL A 88 18.05 -7.59 10.70
N PHE A 89 17.09 -8.16 9.97
CA PHE A 89 16.53 -7.53 8.77
C PHE A 89 15.70 -6.28 9.08
N ARG A 90 15.39 -6.00 10.36
CA ARG A 90 14.83 -4.70 10.77
C ARG A 90 15.76 -3.54 10.40
N ILE A 91 17.08 -3.76 10.29
CA ILE A 91 18.01 -2.70 9.87
C ILE A 91 17.80 -2.31 8.41
N PHE A 92 17.29 -3.23 7.57
CA PHE A 92 17.02 -2.93 6.16
C PHE A 92 15.89 -1.91 5.96
N ARG A 93 15.12 -1.62 7.01
CA ARG A 93 14.08 -0.57 7.01
C ARG A 93 14.65 0.81 6.67
N ILE A 94 15.92 1.07 6.99
CA ILE A 94 16.55 2.37 6.68
C ILE A 94 16.72 2.59 5.17
N PHE A 95 16.86 1.52 4.39
CA PHE A 95 16.97 1.62 2.93
C PHE A 95 15.67 2.07 2.28
N ARG A 96 14.51 1.81 2.91
CA ARG A 96 13.23 2.38 2.44
C ARG A 96 13.20 3.90 2.59
N ILE A 97 13.73 4.44 3.68
CA ILE A 97 13.83 5.90 3.90
C ILE A 97 14.71 6.53 2.83
N ILE A 98 15.87 5.91 2.54
CA ILE A 98 16.80 6.37 1.50
C ILE A 98 16.10 6.36 0.12
N LYS A 99 15.34 5.31 -0.20
CA LYS A 99 14.54 5.22 -1.43
C LYS A 99 13.49 6.33 -1.51
N SER A 100 12.73 6.56 -0.44
CA SER A 100 11.70 7.62 -0.40
C SER A 100 12.28 9.02 -0.60
N ILE A 101 13.39 9.34 0.07
CA ILE A 101 14.07 10.65 -0.09
C ILE A 101 14.56 10.83 -1.53
N ARG A 102 15.15 9.80 -2.12
CA ARG A 102 15.63 9.86 -3.51
C ARG A 102 14.49 10.10 -4.48
N LEU A 103 13.41 9.33 -4.38
CA LEU A 103 12.24 9.49 -5.25
C LEU A 103 11.63 10.90 -5.11
N LEU A 104 11.68 11.49 -3.91
CA LEU A 104 11.25 12.86 -3.66
C LEU A 104 12.14 13.90 -4.34
N ILE A 105 13.47 13.71 -4.33
CA ILE A 105 14.40 14.60 -5.05
C ILE A 105 14.21 14.48 -6.57
N GLU A 106 14.00 13.27 -7.07
CA GLU A 106 13.70 13.03 -8.49
C GLU A 106 12.36 13.69 -8.87
N PHE A 107 11.33 13.58 -8.03
CA PHE A 107 10.03 14.20 -8.24
C PHE A 107 10.09 15.73 -8.27
N ILE A 108 10.76 16.37 -7.30
CA ILE A 108 10.91 17.85 -7.27
C ILE A 108 11.59 18.37 -8.55
N LYS A 109 12.44 17.56 -9.19
CA LYS A 109 13.14 17.91 -10.42
C LYS A 109 12.30 17.73 -11.69
N GLU A 110 11.24 16.91 -11.68
CA GLU A 110 10.36 16.73 -12.84
C GLU A 110 9.00 17.42 -12.61
N ASN A 111 8.80 18.56 -13.27
CA ASN A 111 7.54 19.30 -13.24
C ASN A 111 6.53 18.65 -14.22
N LYS A 112 5.62 17.78 -13.74
CA LYS A 112 4.58 17.18 -14.61
C LYS A 112 3.20 17.07 -13.95
N ALA A 113 2.20 17.53 -14.71
CA ALA A 113 0.78 17.54 -14.38
C ALA A 113 0.03 16.23 -14.69
N ASN A 114 0.72 15.19 -15.18
CA ASN A 114 0.08 13.92 -15.55
C ASN A 114 0.26 12.88 -14.45
N SER A 115 -0.68 12.78 -13.51
CA SER A 115 -0.84 11.61 -12.64
C SER A 115 -2.17 11.59 -11.88
N LEU A 116 -3.27 12.10 -12.46
CA LEU A 116 -4.59 12.04 -11.78
C LEU A 116 -4.94 10.59 -11.41
N TYR A 117 -4.77 9.66 -12.35
CA TYR A 117 -5.02 8.23 -12.13
C TYR A 117 -4.13 7.62 -11.05
N GLY A 118 -2.83 7.92 -11.07
CA GLY A 118 -1.90 7.42 -10.06
C GLY A 118 -2.21 7.94 -8.65
N PHE A 119 -2.64 9.20 -8.56
CA PHE A 119 -3.05 9.80 -7.29
C PHE A 119 -4.34 9.17 -6.76
N VAL A 120 -5.32 8.87 -7.62
CA VAL A 120 -6.56 8.18 -7.23
C VAL A 120 -6.28 6.76 -6.73
N VAL A 121 -5.41 6.00 -7.41
CA VAL A 121 -5.04 4.64 -6.95
C VAL A 121 -4.30 4.71 -5.62
N PHE A 122 -3.40 5.67 -5.44
CA PHE A 122 -2.71 5.88 -4.17
C PHE A 122 -3.66 6.28 -3.03
N SER A 123 -4.57 7.22 -3.27
CA SER A 123 -5.53 7.67 -2.26
C SER A 123 -6.52 6.57 -1.88
N ALA A 124 -6.93 5.75 -2.85
CA ALA A 124 -7.77 4.58 -2.62
C ALA A 124 -7.08 3.56 -1.71
N PHE A 125 -5.84 3.18 -2.05
CA PHE A 125 -5.06 2.22 -1.27
C PHE A 125 -4.83 2.71 0.16
N THR A 126 -4.41 3.97 0.34
CA THR A 126 -4.19 4.54 1.68
C THR A 126 -5.49 4.62 2.48
N THR A 127 -6.60 5.02 1.86
CA THR A 127 -7.91 5.04 2.53
C THR A 127 -8.35 3.65 2.96
N LEU A 128 -8.16 2.62 2.12
CA LEU A 128 -8.42 1.22 2.48
C LEU A 128 -7.66 0.83 3.73
N VAL A 129 -6.33 1.06 3.76
CA VAL A 129 -5.49 0.67 4.91
C VAL A 129 -5.91 1.41 6.18
N ILE A 130 -6.15 2.72 6.08
CA ILE A 130 -6.58 3.54 7.22
C ILE A 130 -7.93 3.06 7.76
N CYS A 131 -8.92 2.87 6.89
CA CYS A 131 -10.25 2.43 7.31
C CYS A 131 -10.24 1.02 7.89
N THR A 132 -9.45 0.10 7.30
CA THR A 132 -9.31 -1.27 7.82
C THR A 132 -8.63 -1.30 9.19
N THR A 133 -7.62 -0.46 9.40
CA THR A 133 -6.94 -0.37 10.70
C THR A 133 -7.84 0.30 11.74
N ALA A 134 -8.53 1.37 11.36
CA ALA A 134 -9.43 2.10 12.23
C ALA A 134 -10.65 1.27 12.64
N ILE A 135 -11.22 0.49 11.71
CA ILE A 135 -12.36 -0.36 12.05
C ILE A 135 -11.98 -1.45 13.04
N LEU A 136 -10.81 -2.08 12.86
CA LEU A 136 -10.34 -3.08 13.80
C LEU A 136 -10.15 -2.44 15.19
N TYR A 137 -9.49 -1.28 15.25
CA TYR A 137 -9.30 -0.58 16.53
C TYR A 137 -10.61 -0.25 17.26
N VAL A 138 -11.66 0.15 16.53
CA VAL A 138 -12.93 0.58 17.11
C VAL A 138 -13.87 -0.58 17.42
N GLU A 139 -13.89 -1.62 16.60
CA GLU A 139 -14.87 -2.71 16.67
C GLU A 139 -14.34 -3.96 17.40
N GLN A 140 -13.02 -4.10 17.60
CA GLN A 140 -12.40 -5.33 18.12
C GLN A 140 -13.02 -5.83 19.44
N GLU A 141 -13.35 -4.92 20.36
CA GLU A 141 -13.87 -5.27 21.68
C GLU A 141 -15.41 -5.38 21.75
N VAL A 142 -16.13 -4.84 20.77
CA VAL A 142 -17.59 -4.60 20.86
C VAL A 142 -18.37 -5.31 19.75
N GLY A 143 -17.75 -5.50 18.59
CA GLY A 143 -18.38 -6.00 17.38
C GLY A 143 -18.01 -7.43 17.01
N ASN A 144 -18.27 -7.76 15.76
CA ASN A 144 -17.92 -9.05 15.16
C ASN A 144 -16.55 -9.03 14.44
N ILE A 145 -16.00 -7.86 14.14
CA ILE A 145 -14.67 -7.70 13.54
C ILE A 145 -13.63 -7.76 14.67
N LYS A 146 -13.05 -8.93 14.93
CA LYS A 146 -12.16 -9.15 16.09
C LYS A 146 -10.70 -9.37 15.73
N THR A 147 -10.44 -9.93 14.55
CA THR A 147 -9.09 -10.29 14.10
C THR A 147 -8.65 -9.43 12.92
N ALA A 148 -7.34 -9.43 12.65
CA ALA A 148 -6.78 -8.79 11.46
C ALA A 148 -7.42 -9.33 10.17
N GLU A 149 -7.68 -10.63 10.13
CA GLU A 149 -8.27 -11.34 9.00
C GLU A 149 -9.72 -10.93 8.80
N ASP A 150 -10.52 -10.82 9.87
CA ASP A 150 -11.91 -10.34 9.79
C ASP A 150 -11.98 -8.93 9.21
N ALA A 151 -11.09 -8.04 9.68
CA ALA A 151 -11.04 -6.65 9.22
C ALA A 151 -10.63 -6.56 7.74
N LEU A 152 -9.64 -7.35 7.31
CA LEU A 152 -9.22 -7.42 5.91
C LEU A 152 -10.32 -7.95 5.00
N TRP A 153 -10.96 -9.05 5.42
CA TRP A 153 -12.06 -9.62 4.67
C TRP A 153 -13.21 -8.63 4.53
N TRP A 154 -13.63 -8.02 5.64
CA TRP A 154 -14.65 -6.99 5.68
C TRP A 154 -14.32 -5.80 4.76
N SER A 155 -13.10 -5.28 4.83
CA SER A 155 -12.72 -4.11 4.03
C SER A 155 -12.67 -4.43 2.54
N PHE A 156 -12.22 -5.64 2.18
CA PHE A 156 -12.18 -6.11 0.80
C PHE A 156 -13.59 -6.26 0.20
N ILE A 157 -14.51 -6.94 0.88
CA ILE A 157 -15.88 -7.11 0.38
C ILE A 157 -16.67 -5.80 0.37
N THR A 158 -16.34 -4.87 1.29
CA THR A 158 -16.99 -3.56 1.37
C THR A 158 -16.51 -2.63 0.27
N ILE A 159 -15.20 -2.51 0.06
CA ILE A 159 -14.66 -1.62 -0.99
C ILE A 159 -15.02 -2.11 -2.39
N THR A 160 -15.12 -3.43 -2.58
CA THR A 160 -15.58 -4.06 -3.83
C THR A 160 -17.10 -4.03 -4.01
N THR A 161 -17.84 -3.46 -3.06
CA THR A 161 -19.31 -3.34 -3.09
C THR A 161 -20.07 -4.68 -3.06
N VAL A 162 -19.41 -5.79 -2.71
CA VAL A 162 -20.05 -7.11 -2.57
C VAL A 162 -20.89 -7.18 -1.30
N GLY A 163 -20.30 -6.86 -0.16
CA GLY A 163 -21.01 -6.71 1.13
C GLY A 163 -21.82 -7.93 1.57
N TYR A 164 -21.18 -9.08 1.84
CA TYR A 164 -21.87 -10.28 2.33
C TYR A 164 -22.61 -10.08 3.66
N GLY A 165 -22.15 -9.16 4.50
CA GLY A 165 -22.80 -8.82 5.78
C GLY A 165 -22.53 -9.80 6.92
N ASP A 166 -21.57 -10.71 6.74
CA ASP A 166 -21.04 -11.60 7.78
C ASP A 166 -20.26 -10.85 8.86
N PHE A 167 -19.50 -9.83 8.45
CA PHE A 167 -18.87 -8.85 9.35
C PHE A 167 -19.40 -7.45 9.06
N TYR A 168 -19.62 -6.66 10.10
CA TYR A 168 -20.16 -5.31 9.97
C TYR A 168 -19.92 -4.45 11.23
N PRO A 169 -19.73 -3.13 11.07
CA PRO A 169 -19.61 -2.22 12.22
C PRO A 169 -20.89 -2.17 13.06
N VAL A 170 -20.77 -2.36 14.37
CA VAL A 170 -21.90 -2.15 15.30
C VAL A 170 -21.87 -0.77 15.94
N THR A 171 -20.70 -0.12 16.01
CA THR A 171 -20.57 1.20 16.63
C THR A 171 -20.90 2.34 15.66
N ASN A 172 -21.30 3.49 16.22
CA ASN A 172 -21.55 4.70 15.42
C ASN A 172 -20.28 5.18 14.69
N VAL A 173 -19.12 5.08 15.35
CA VAL A 173 -17.83 5.47 14.77
C VAL A 173 -17.45 4.50 13.64
N GLY A 174 -17.62 3.19 13.84
CA GLY A 174 -17.38 2.19 12.80
C GLY A 174 -18.24 2.38 11.56
N ARG A 175 -19.52 2.75 11.75
CA ARG A 175 -20.42 3.10 10.63
C ARG A 175 -19.93 4.33 9.87
N LEU A 176 -19.43 5.36 10.56
CA LEU A 176 -18.85 6.54 9.89
C LEU A 176 -17.61 6.17 9.06
N ILE A 177 -16.71 5.35 9.61
CA ILE A 177 -15.53 4.83 8.89
C ILE A 177 -15.97 4.06 7.63
N THR A 178 -17.03 3.27 7.74
CA THR A 178 -17.58 2.48 6.64
C THR A 178 -18.09 3.35 5.51
N VAL A 179 -18.78 4.46 5.82
CA VAL A 179 -19.23 5.43 4.80
C VAL A 179 -18.05 6.00 4.02
N VAL A 180 -16.95 6.35 4.70
CA VAL A 180 -15.72 6.84 4.04
C VAL A 180 -15.13 5.77 3.11
N LEU A 181 -15.06 4.52 3.58
CA LEU A 181 -14.55 3.39 2.78
C LEU A 181 -15.41 3.14 1.53
N ILE A 182 -16.74 3.20 1.64
CA ILE A 182 -17.65 3.02 0.51
C ILE A 182 -17.45 4.12 -0.53
N ILE A 183 -17.37 5.39 -0.12
CA ILE A 183 -17.13 6.52 -1.03
C ILE A 183 -15.80 6.34 -1.77
N ALA A 184 -14.75 5.95 -1.06
CA ALA A 184 -13.45 5.68 -1.66
C ALA A 184 -13.51 4.52 -2.65
N GLY A 185 -14.21 3.43 -2.32
CA GLY A 185 -14.42 2.29 -3.22
C GLY A 185 -15.09 2.69 -4.52
N VAL A 186 -16.24 3.37 -4.44
CA VAL A 186 -16.98 3.83 -5.62
C VAL A 186 -16.12 4.75 -6.50
N ALA A 187 -15.40 5.71 -5.90
CA ALA A 187 -14.50 6.60 -6.63
C ALA A 187 -13.39 5.83 -7.36
N THR A 188 -12.84 4.79 -6.73
CA THR A 188 -11.76 3.97 -7.28
C THR A 188 -12.25 3.15 -8.47
N PHE A 189 -13.40 2.47 -8.35
CA PHE A 189 -13.99 1.71 -9.45
C PHE A 189 -14.33 2.62 -10.64
N GLY A 190 -14.91 3.80 -10.38
CA GLY A 190 -15.17 4.79 -11.43
C GLY A 190 -13.91 5.21 -12.18
N ALA A 191 -12.82 5.49 -11.45
CA ALA A 191 -11.55 5.87 -12.05
C ALA A 191 -10.90 4.73 -12.86
N ALA A 192 -11.01 3.48 -12.37
CA ALA A 192 -10.49 2.31 -13.08
C ALA A 192 -11.23 2.07 -14.41
N ILE A 193 -12.56 2.17 -14.40
CA ILE A 193 -13.39 2.04 -15.61
C ILE A 193 -13.05 3.14 -16.61
N SER A 194 -12.93 4.40 -16.14
CA SER A 194 -12.54 5.54 -16.99
C SER A 194 -11.18 5.31 -17.65
N TYR A 195 -10.18 4.88 -16.87
CA TYR A 195 -8.84 4.62 -17.39
C TYR A 195 -8.82 3.56 -18.50
N ILE A 196 -9.54 2.45 -18.29
CA ILE A 196 -9.66 1.40 -19.30
C ILE A 196 -10.40 1.93 -20.53
N GLY A 197 -11.50 2.67 -20.33
CA GLY A 197 -12.29 3.28 -21.40
C GLY A 197 -11.44 4.18 -22.30
N ASP A 198 -10.70 5.12 -21.72
CA ASP A 198 -9.81 6.03 -22.45
C ASP A 198 -8.77 5.28 -23.28
N LYS A 199 -8.14 4.26 -22.69
CA LYS A 199 -7.11 3.45 -23.36
C LYS A 199 -7.69 2.63 -24.51
N THR A 200 -8.91 2.12 -24.35
CA THR A 200 -9.59 1.35 -25.40
C THR A 200 -10.02 2.24 -26.56
N GLN A 201 -10.43 3.48 -26.31
CA GLN A 201 -10.74 4.46 -27.36
C GLN A 201 -9.48 4.90 -28.12
N ALA A 202 -8.36 5.09 -27.42
CA ALA A 202 -7.09 5.43 -28.04
C ALA A 202 -6.57 4.33 -29.00
N LEU A 203 -6.85 3.06 -28.72
CA LEU A 203 -6.47 1.93 -29.59
C LEU A 203 -7.38 1.77 -30.82
N LYS A 204 -8.57 2.38 -30.81
CA LYS A 204 -9.52 2.37 -31.94
C LYS A 204 -9.29 3.50 -32.94
N LYS A 205 -8.42 4.47 -32.62
CA LYS A 205 -7.95 5.52 -33.54
C LYS A 205 -6.64 5.09 -34.18
#